data_AF-A0A6L9QLC5-F1
#
_entry.id   AF-A0A6L9QLC5-F1
#
_cell.length_a   1.000
_cell.length_b   1.000
_cell.length_c   1.000
_cell.angle_alpha   90.00
_cell.angle_beta   90.00
_cell.angle_gamma   90.00
#
_symmetry.space_group_name_H-M   'P 1'
#
loop_
_entity.id
_entity.type
_entity.pdbx_description
1 polymer ?
#
loop_
_entity_poly.entity_id
_entity_poly.type
_entity_poly.pdbx_seq_one_letter_code
_entity_poly.pdbx_strand_id
1 'polypeptide(L)'
;MVEEHLLKALLSVVAILEDAAKFGMDSHAAVNALENMGFELDQMNDAERREFTEILERIAASLDPAQREWVRDVPRNLGIDL
;
A
#
# COMPACT_ATOMS: atom_id res chain seq x y z
N MET A 1 5.82 -6.29 14.53
CA MET A 1 6.54 -5.01 14.50
C MET A 1 6.85 -4.66 13.06
N VAL A 2 5.83 -4.19 12.35
CA VAL A 2 6.02 -3.54 11.04
C VAL A 2 6.69 -2.19 11.30
N GLU A 3 7.84 -1.93 10.66
CA GLU A 3 8.55 -0.67 10.85
C GLU A 3 7.99 0.41 9.89
N GLU A 4 7.87 1.65 10.35
CA GLU A 4 7.36 2.76 9.54
C GLU A 4 8.14 2.95 8.23
N HIS A 5 9.46 2.76 8.25
CA HIS A 5 10.31 2.82 7.06
C HIS A 5 9.98 1.73 6.03
N LEU A 6 9.62 0.53 6.50
CA LEU A 6 9.20 -0.56 5.63
C LEU A 6 7.89 -0.19 4.92
N LEU A 7 6.94 0.40 5.64
CA LEU A 7 5.66 0.78 5.06
C LEU A 7 5.80 1.95 4.08
N LYS A 8 6.68 2.91 4.34
CA LYS A 8 7.02 3.98 3.38
C LYS A 8 7.64 3.40 2.10
N ALA A 9 8.53 2.42 2.23
CA ALA A 9 9.11 1.74 1.07
C ALA A 9 8.03 0.98 0.27
N LEU A 10 7.15 0.26 0.96
CA LEU A 10 6.01 -0.43 0.34
C LEU A 10 5.11 0.55 -0.42
N LEU A 11 4.71 1.66 0.20
CA LEU A 11 3.91 2.71 -0.45
C LEU A 11 4.61 3.26 -1.69
N SER A 12 5.93 3.49 -1.62
CA SER A 12 6.69 3.95 -2.78
C SER A 12 6.64 2.95 -3.95
N VAL A 13 6.71 1.65 -3.65
CA VAL A 13 6.56 0.57 -4.65
C VAL A 13 5.14 0.55 -5.21
N VAL A 14 4.10 0.65 -4.36
CA VAL A 14 2.70 0.75 -4.82
C VAL A 14 2.54 1.89 -5.80
N ALA A 15 3.05 3.09 -5.48
CA ALA A 15 2.94 4.25 -6.35
C ALA A 15 3.59 4.03 -7.73
N ILE A 16 4.79 3.43 -7.75
CA ILE A 16 5.51 3.12 -9.00
C ILE A 16 4.74 2.09 -9.83
N LEU A 17 4.22 1.04 -9.19
CA LEU A 17 3.48 -0.01 -9.88
C LEU A 17 2.12 0.49 -10.38
N GLU A 18 1.42 1.34 -9.63
CA GLU A 18 0.19 1.98 -10.11
C GLU A 18 0.43 2.87 -11.34
N ASP A 19 1.53 3.62 -11.36
CA ASP A 19 1.92 4.44 -12.50
C ASP A 19 2.28 3.57 -13.72
N ALA A 20 3.07 2.51 -13.50
CA ALA A 20 3.42 1.54 -14.54
C ALA A 20 2.19 0.80 -15.10
N ALA A 21 1.22 0.46 -14.24
CA ALA A 21 -0.04 -0.15 -14.66
C ALA A 21 -0.89 0.79 -15.51
N LYS A 22 -0.89 2.10 -15.21
CA LYS A 22 -1.68 3.12 -15.91
C LYS A 22 -1.04 3.58 -17.22
N PHE A 23 0.28 3.72 -17.27
CA PHE A 23 0.98 4.42 -18.36
C PHE A 23 2.16 3.64 -18.98
N GLY A 24 2.53 2.48 -18.43
CA GLY A 24 3.72 1.73 -18.82
C GLY A 24 3.49 0.67 -19.91
N MET A 25 4.58 0.28 -20.59
CA MET A 25 4.55 -0.80 -21.60
C MET A 25 4.28 -2.19 -20.97
N ASP A 26 4.65 -2.41 -19.71
CA ASP A 26 4.49 -3.68 -18.99
C ASP A 26 3.34 -3.63 -17.95
N SER A 27 2.22 -3.01 -18.32
CA SER A 27 1.04 -2.83 -17.44
C SER A 27 0.58 -4.16 -16.80
N HIS A 28 0.61 -5.27 -17.53
CA HIS A 28 0.23 -6.57 -16.99
C HIS A 28 1.15 -7.05 -15.85
N ALA A 29 2.46 -6.89 -15.98
CA ALA A 29 3.41 -7.29 -14.94
C ALA A 29 3.25 -6.41 -13.68
N ALA A 30 2.99 -5.11 -13.87
CA ALA A 30 2.74 -4.19 -12.77
C ALA A 30 1.47 -4.55 -11.98
N VAL A 31 0.37 -4.85 -12.68
CA VAL A 31 -0.88 -5.33 -12.06
C VAL A 31 -0.64 -6.63 -11.29
N ASN A 32 0.05 -7.61 -11.91
CA ASN A 32 0.35 -8.88 -11.26
C ASN A 32 1.19 -8.70 -9.97
N ALA A 33 2.14 -7.75 -9.97
CA ALA A 33 2.92 -7.42 -8.79
C ALA A 33 2.07 -6.81 -7.66
N LEU A 34 1.14 -5.90 -8.00
CA LEU A 34 0.19 -5.33 -7.04
C LEU A 34 -0.75 -6.40 -6.47
N GLU A 35 -1.26 -7.31 -7.29
CA GLU A 35 -2.11 -8.43 -6.86
C GLU A 35 -1.35 -9.36 -5.90
N ASN A 36 -0.10 -9.72 -6.22
CA ASN A 36 0.72 -10.54 -5.33
C ASN A 36 1.00 -9.82 -4.00
N MET A 37 1.25 -8.51 -4.02
CA MET A 37 1.42 -7.73 -2.79
C MET A 37 0.15 -7.73 -1.94
N GLY A 38 -1.02 -7.51 -2.56
CA GLY A 38 -2.30 -7.59 -1.88
C GLY A 38 -2.54 -8.95 -1.24
N PHE A 39 -2.25 -10.04 -1.98
CA PHE A 39 -2.39 -11.41 -1.50
C PHE A 39 -1.54 -11.71 -0.24
N GLU A 40 -0.26 -11.30 -0.24
CA GLU A 40 0.63 -11.49 0.91
C GLU A 40 0.21 -10.65 2.12
N LEU A 41 -0.20 -9.40 1.89
CA LEU A 41 -0.68 -8.52 2.96
C LEU A 41 -2.01 -9.00 3.55
N ASP A 42 -2.85 -9.67 2.77
CA ASP A 42 -4.09 -10.27 3.28
C ASP A 42 -3.85 -11.46 4.22
N GLN A 43 -2.62 -11.97 4.30
CA GLN A 43 -2.26 -13.00 5.30
C GLN A 43 -2.03 -12.43 6.71
N MET A 44 -2.04 -11.10 6.87
CA MET A 44 -1.88 -10.48 8.19
C MET A 44 -2.99 -10.90 9.16
N ASN A 45 -2.60 -11.25 10.38
CA ASN A 45 -3.54 -11.48 11.48
C ASN A 45 -4.06 -10.14 12.05
N ASP A 46 -5.07 -10.20 12.93
CA ASP A 46 -5.70 -9.01 13.51
C ASP A 46 -4.73 -8.06 14.24
N ALA A 47 -3.68 -8.60 14.88
CA ALA A 47 -2.68 -7.76 15.56
C ALA A 47 -1.79 -7.04 14.54
N GLU A 48 -1.39 -7.73 13.47
CA GLU A 48 -0.61 -7.15 12.37
C GLU A 48 -1.42 -6.12 11.58
N ARG A 49 -2.70 -6.38 11.31
CA ARG A 49 -3.61 -5.42 10.65
C ARG A 49 -3.76 -4.13 11.46
N ARG A 50 -3.96 -4.24 12.78
CA ARG A 50 -4.00 -3.07 13.67
C ARG A 50 -2.70 -2.26 13.63
N GLU A 51 -1.56 -2.95 13.74
CA GLU A 51 -0.25 -2.30 13.68
C GLU A 51 -0.04 -1.60 12.31
N PHE A 52 -0.39 -2.28 11.22
CA PHE A 52 -0.33 -1.76 9.86
C PHE A 52 -1.18 -0.48 9.70
N THR A 53 -2.44 -0.52 10.15
CA THR A 53 -3.36 0.64 10.12
C THR A 53 -2.83 1.81 10.93
N GLU A 54 -2.30 1.56 12.14
CA GLU A 54 -1.72 2.62 12.99
C GLU A 54 -0.52 3.31 12.32
N ILE A 55 0.35 2.53 11.65
CA ILE A 55 1.50 3.09 10.93
C ILE A 55 1.04 3.87 9.70
N LEU A 56 0.07 3.35 8.92
CA LEU A 56 -0.49 4.06 7.78
C LEU A 56 -1.05 5.42 8.19
N GLU A 57 -1.82 5.47 9.29
CA GLU A 57 -2.41 6.72 9.78
C GLU A 57 -1.33 7.72 10.24
N ARG A 58 -0.26 7.26 10.90
CA ARG A 58 0.88 8.13 11.24
C ARG A 58 1.56 8.70 10.00
N ILE A 59 1.78 7.87 8.97
CA ILE A 59 2.35 8.32 7.70
C ILE A 59 1.42 9.35 7.07
N ALA A 60 0.13 9.02 6.90
CA ALA A 60 -0.86 9.87 6.26
C ALA A 60 -1.04 11.23 6.98
N ALA A 61 -0.95 11.25 8.31
CA ALA A 61 -1.01 12.48 9.10
C ALA A 61 0.15 13.46 8.77
N SER A 62 1.29 12.96 8.33
CA SER A 62 2.48 13.76 7.99
C SER A 62 2.50 14.32 6.55
N LEU A 63 1.56 13.89 5.71
CA LEU A 63 1.54 14.22 4.27
C LEU A 63 0.55 15.34 3.95
N ASP A 64 0.63 15.88 2.73
CA ASP A 64 -0.37 16.81 2.20
C ASP A 64 -1.75 16.12 2.03
N PRO A 65 -2.85 16.89 1.86
CA PRO A 65 -4.18 16.30 1.78
C PRO A 65 -4.38 15.26 0.67
N ALA A 66 -3.77 15.45 -0.50
CA ALA A 66 -3.96 14.54 -1.64
C ALA A 66 -3.19 13.23 -1.42
N GLN A 67 -1.95 13.32 -0.94
CA GLN A 67 -1.14 12.16 -0.60
C GLN A 67 -1.73 11.40 0.59
N ARG A 68 -2.29 12.10 1.58
CA ARG A 68 -2.96 11.50 2.73
C ARG A 68 -4.14 10.62 2.33
N GLU A 69 -4.99 11.12 1.43
CA GLU A 69 -6.13 10.35 0.92
C GLU A 69 -5.66 9.11 0.16
N TRP A 70 -4.66 9.27 -0.72
CA TRP A 70 -4.08 8.15 -1.44
C TRP A 70 -3.50 7.07 -0.50
N VAL A 71 -2.72 7.44 0.52
CA VAL A 71 -2.15 6.48 1.49
C VAL A 71 -3.26 5.68 2.21
N ARG A 72 -4.38 6.32 2.55
CA ARG A 72 -5.52 5.66 3.19
C ARG A 72 -6.29 4.72 2.26
N ASP A 73 -6.26 4.99 0.97
CA ASP A 73 -6.92 4.17 -0.04
C ASP A 73 -6.11 2.95 -0.48
N VAL A 74 -4.78 2.97 -0.31
CA VAL A 74 -3.88 1.88 -0.72
C VAL A 74 -4.37 0.49 -0.26
N PRO A 75 -4.74 0.26 1.02
CA PRO A 75 -5.17 -1.07 1.46
C PRO A 75 -6.39 -1.58 0.69
N ARG A 76 -7.39 -0.72 0.52
CA ARG A 76 -8.59 -1.02 -0.26
C ARG A 76 -8.25 -1.29 -1.72
N ASN A 77 -7.34 -0.52 -2.32
CA ASN A 77 -6.90 -0.72 -3.70
C ASN A 77 -6.13 -2.03 -3.89
N LEU A 78 -5.46 -2.51 -2.84
CA LEU A 78 -4.81 -3.81 -2.78
C LEU A 78 -5.75 -4.96 -2.36
N GLY A 79 -7.04 -4.67 -2.12
CA GLY A 79 -8.05 -5.68 -1.75
C GLY A 79 -7.98 -6.12 -0.28
N ILE A 80 -7.33 -5.36 0.58
CA ILE A 80 -7.13 -5.68 2.01
C ILE A 80 -8.24 -5.01 2.84
N ASP A 81 -8.92 -5.80 3.67
CA ASP A 81 -9.91 -5.31 4.65
C ASP A 81 -9.21 -4.97 5.99
N LEU A 82 -9.22 -3.70 6.39
CA LEU A 82 -8.49 -3.17 7.57
C LEU A 82 -9.43 -2.64 8.66
#